data_AF-A0A355Q652-F1
#
_entry.id   AF-A0A355Q652-F1
#
_cell.length_a   1.000
_cell.length_b   1.000
_cell.length_c   1.000
_cell.angle_alpha   90.00
_cell.angle_beta   90.00
_cell.angle_gamma   90.00
#
_symmetry.space_group_name_H-M   'P 1'
#
loop_
_entity.id
_entity.type
_entity.pdbx_description
1 polymer ?
#
loop_
_entity_poly.entity_id
_entity_poly.type
_entity_poly.pdbx_seq_one_letter_code
_entity_poly.pdbx_strand_id
1 'polypeptide(L)'
;MLIIKFSKYLTTFSLFLMILTANLLANEKEADEQDYFQANPIIAEINGKIIRFEDLRDKAAQDAAQALYDQLARLLPNLVLNELAKSDSEIDPNPQFPISDDMVTLFYKQNRLENRGSIDDLRPQIRDYLA
;
A
#
# COMPACT_ATOMS: atom_id res chain seq x y z
N MET A 1 10.70 -85.02 6.49
CA MET A 1 11.38 -83.79 6.97
C MET A 1 11.14 -82.61 6.01
N LEU A 2 9.89 -82.32 5.63
CA LEU A 2 9.55 -81.25 4.66
C LEU A 2 8.50 -80.26 5.22
N ILE A 3 7.61 -80.75 6.09
CA ILE A 3 6.58 -79.94 6.77
C ILE A 3 7.18 -78.98 7.82
N ILE A 4 8.22 -79.42 8.56
CA ILE A 4 8.89 -78.59 9.59
C ILE A 4 9.66 -77.41 8.95
N LYS A 5 10.15 -77.57 7.70
CA LYS A 5 10.86 -76.49 6.99
C LYS A 5 9.90 -75.38 6.58
N PHE A 6 8.70 -75.73 6.08
CA PHE A 6 7.67 -74.76 5.70
C PHE A 6 7.17 -73.90 6.87
N SER A 7 7.02 -74.47 8.07
CA SER A 7 6.62 -73.73 9.28
C SER A 7 7.65 -72.66 9.70
N LYS A 8 8.95 -72.94 9.52
CA LYS A 8 10.02 -71.95 9.80
C LYS A 8 9.97 -70.77 8.84
N TYR A 9 9.70 -71.01 7.56
CA TYR A 9 9.56 -69.92 6.58
C TYR A 9 8.28 -69.10 6.79
N LEU A 10 7.19 -69.74 7.23
CA LEU A 10 5.93 -69.08 7.53
C LEU A 10 6.03 -68.14 8.74
N THR A 11 6.75 -68.55 9.78
CA THR A 11 6.98 -67.72 10.97
C THR A 11 7.92 -66.55 10.70
N THR A 12 8.98 -66.73 9.90
CA THR A 12 9.85 -65.62 9.48
C THR A 12 9.14 -64.62 8.58
N PHE A 13 8.25 -65.10 7.70
CA PHE A 13 7.45 -64.23 6.83
C PHE A 13 6.43 -63.40 7.62
N SER A 14 5.79 -63.99 8.63
CA SER A 14 4.88 -63.27 9.55
C SER A 14 5.61 -62.17 10.32
N LEU A 15 6.82 -62.45 10.82
CA LEU A 15 7.64 -61.44 11.50
C LEU A 15 8.03 -60.29 10.57
N PHE A 16 8.39 -60.61 9.33
CA PHE A 16 8.71 -59.61 8.31
C PHE A 16 7.50 -58.73 7.96
N LEU A 17 6.30 -59.31 7.85
CA LEU A 17 5.06 -58.58 7.61
C LEU A 17 4.71 -57.65 8.78
N MET A 18 4.98 -58.08 10.02
CA MET A 18 4.76 -57.28 11.23
C MET A 18 5.73 -56.09 11.31
N ILE A 19 6.98 -56.28 10.91
CA ILE A 19 7.97 -55.20 10.81
C ILE A 19 7.60 -54.23 9.68
N LEU A 20 7.14 -54.74 8.53
CA LEU A 20 6.72 -53.90 7.40
C LEU A 20 5.51 -53.03 7.75
N THR A 21 4.51 -53.60 8.43
CA THR A 21 3.33 -52.86 8.89
C THR A 21 3.67 -51.86 9.99
N ALA A 22 4.58 -52.20 10.92
CA ALA A 22 5.05 -51.26 11.93
C ALA A 22 5.79 -50.05 11.32
N ASN A 23 6.59 -50.25 10.27
CA ASN A 23 7.24 -49.14 9.55
C ASN A 23 6.22 -48.28 8.77
N LEU A 24 5.19 -48.90 8.17
CA LEU A 24 4.13 -48.16 7.49
C LEU A 24 3.31 -47.29 8.45
N LEU A 25 2.96 -47.82 9.63
CA LEU A 25 2.23 -47.11 10.68
C LEU A 25 3.09 -46.06 11.42
N ALA A 26 4.41 -46.24 11.50
CA ALA A 26 5.32 -45.24 12.04
C ALA A 26 5.45 -44.03 11.10
N ASN A 27 5.42 -44.27 9.77
CA ASN A 27 5.46 -43.23 8.75
C ASN A 27 4.18 -42.35 8.71
N GLU A 28 3.06 -42.82 9.26
CA GLU A 28 1.83 -42.02 9.39
C GLU A 28 1.82 -41.14 10.66
N LYS A 29 2.71 -41.39 11.63
CA LYS A 29 2.79 -40.62 12.88
C LYS A 29 3.75 -39.43 12.84
N GLU A 30 4.51 -39.27 11.76
CA GLU A 30 5.11 -37.98 11.42
C GLU A 30 4.07 -37.13 10.67
N ALA A 31 2.99 -36.81 11.38
CA ALA A 31 2.04 -35.79 10.95
C ALA A 31 2.73 -34.42 11.13
N ASP A 32 3.52 -34.07 10.13
CA ASP A 32 3.62 -32.74 9.56
C ASP A 32 3.59 -31.58 10.58
N GLU A 33 4.66 -31.42 11.35
CA GLU A 33 5.06 -30.08 11.81
C GLU A 33 5.69 -29.31 10.63
N GLN A 34 4.95 -29.18 9.52
CA GLN A 34 5.15 -28.04 8.64
C GLN A 34 4.45 -26.88 9.33
N ASP A 35 5.20 -26.08 10.08
CA ASP A 35 4.76 -24.72 10.39
C ASP A 35 4.79 -23.97 9.05
N TYR A 36 3.66 -24.09 8.33
CA TYR A 36 3.43 -23.46 7.05
C TYR A 36 3.76 -21.98 7.22
N PHE A 37 4.73 -21.48 6.44
CA PHE A 37 4.84 -20.05 6.18
C PHE A 37 3.44 -19.54 5.83
N GLN A 38 2.77 -18.93 6.80
CA GLN A 38 1.41 -18.47 6.64
C GLN A 38 1.49 -17.36 5.60
N ALA A 39 0.97 -17.60 4.38
CA ALA A 39 1.12 -16.68 3.25
C ALA A 39 0.58 -15.26 3.52
N ASN A 40 -0.22 -15.10 4.58
CA ASN A 40 -0.72 -13.83 5.05
C ASN A 40 -0.86 -13.86 6.60
N PRO A 41 0.23 -13.60 7.34
CA PRO A 41 0.23 -13.70 8.79
C PRO A 41 -0.64 -12.62 9.43
N ILE A 42 -1.19 -12.93 10.61
CA ILE A 42 -1.87 -11.95 11.45
C ILE A 42 -0.82 -11.04 12.07
N ILE A 43 -0.98 -9.73 11.89
CA ILE A 43 -0.04 -8.72 12.38
C ILE A 43 -0.55 -8.09 13.69
N ALA A 44 -1.86 -7.92 13.83
CA ALA A 44 -2.46 -7.37 15.05
C ALA A 44 -3.92 -7.77 15.18
N GLU A 45 -4.45 -7.71 16.41
CA GLU A 45 -5.88 -7.75 16.70
C GLU A 45 -6.25 -6.50 17.50
N ILE A 46 -7.22 -5.71 17.01
CA ILE A 46 -7.66 -4.48 17.65
C ILE A 46 -9.19 -4.52 17.77
N ASN A 47 -9.71 -4.50 19.00
CA ASN A 47 -11.16 -4.55 19.29
C ASN A 47 -11.87 -5.76 18.63
N GLY A 48 -11.21 -6.92 18.58
CA GLY A 48 -11.74 -8.13 17.91
C GLY A 48 -11.61 -8.13 16.39
N LYS A 49 -11.02 -7.09 15.78
CA LYS A 49 -10.69 -7.07 14.35
C LYS A 49 -9.25 -7.54 14.13
N ILE A 50 -9.09 -8.62 13.39
CA ILE A 50 -7.80 -9.15 12.94
C ILE A 50 -7.31 -8.30 11.76
N ILE A 51 -6.07 -7.81 11.86
CA ILE A 51 -5.34 -7.11 10.80
C ILE A 51 -4.24 -8.06 10.31
N ARG A 52 -4.24 -8.34 9.01
CA ARG A 52 -3.26 -9.22 8.38
C ARG A 52 -2.21 -8.41 7.61
N PHE A 53 -1.13 -9.07 7.21
CA PHE A 53 -0.05 -8.43 6.46
C PHE A 53 -0.52 -7.84 5.14
N GLU A 54 -1.36 -8.58 4.39
CA GLU A 54 -1.87 -8.10 3.11
C GLU A 54 -2.75 -6.86 3.26
N ASP A 55 -3.53 -6.74 4.34
CA ASP A 55 -4.35 -5.55 4.59
C ASP A 55 -3.48 -4.28 4.71
N LEU A 56 -2.30 -4.43 5.34
CA LEU A 56 -1.32 -3.34 5.46
C LEU A 56 -0.62 -3.05 4.14
N ARG A 57 -0.23 -4.10 3.40
CA ARG A 57 0.40 -3.97 2.09
C ARG A 57 -0.53 -3.25 1.10
N ASP A 58 -1.77 -3.70 1.03
CA ASP A 58 -2.76 -3.17 0.08
C ASP A 58 -3.12 -1.73 0.45
N LYS A 59 -3.25 -1.42 1.74
CA LYS A 59 -3.40 -0.04 2.20
C LYS A 59 -2.20 0.82 1.83
N ALA A 60 -0.97 0.35 2.06
CA ALA A 60 0.23 1.09 1.72
C ALA A 60 0.35 1.33 0.21
N ALA A 61 0.00 0.33 -0.60
CA ALA A 61 -0.04 0.44 -2.06
C ALA A 61 -1.08 1.47 -2.52
N GLN A 62 -2.27 1.46 -1.91
CA GLN A 62 -3.32 2.43 -2.20
C GLN A 62 -2.93 3.85 -1.79
N ASP A 63 -2.36 4.02 -0.59
CA ASP A 63 -1.91 5.31 -0.08
C ASP A 63 -0.79 5.88 -0.98
N ALA A 64 0.14 5.03 -1.45
CA ALA A 64 1.17 5.41 -2.41
C ALA A 64 0.60 5.79 -3.79
N ALA A 65 -0.39 5.02 -4.30
CA ALA A 65 -1.05 5.32 -5.56
C ALA A 65 -1.81 6.65 -5.49
N GLN A 66 -2.48 6.94 -4.37
CA GLN A 66 -3.15 8.21 -4.14
C GLN A 66 -2.15 9.38 -4.11
N ALA A 67 -1.04 9.24 -3.37
CA ALA A 67 0.00 10.26 -3.32
C ALA A 67 0.59 10.56 -4.70
N LEU A 68 0.80 9.52 -5.51
CA LEU A 68 1.24 9.67 -6.91
C LEU A 68 0.19 10.39 -7.75
N TYR A 69 -1.08 10.00 -7.64
CA TYR A 69 -2.16 10.68 -8.36
C TYR A 69 -2.20 12.17 -8.02
N ASP A 70 -2.11 12.54 -6.74
CA ASP A 70 -2.13 13.94 -6.31
C ASP A 70 -0.93 14.72 -6.85
N GLN A 71 0.25 14.08 -6.93
CA GLN A 71 1.42 14.69 -7.57
C GLN A 71 1.20 14.92 -9.06
N LEU A 72 0.71 13.92 -9.79
CA LEU A 72 0.42 14.03 -11.22
C LEU A 72 -0.66 15.07 -11.49
N ALA A 73 -1.71 15.13 -10.67
CA ALA A 73 -2.78 16.12 -10.79
C ALA A 73 -2.26 17.56 -10.63
N ARG A 74 -1.25 17.79 -9.78
CA ARG A 74 -0.58 19.10 -9.66
C ARG A 74 0.30 19.45 -10.86
N LEU A 75 0.89 18.45 -11.51
CA LEU A 75 1.78 18.65 -12.67
C LEU A 75 1.01 18.78 -13.99
N LEU A 76 -0.16 18.17 -14.08
CA LEU A 76 -0.97 18.10 -15.30
C LEU A 76 -1.32 19.48 -15.88
N PRO A 77 -1.77 20.49 -15.09
CA PRO A 77 -2.07 21.82 -15.63
C PRO A 77 -0.84 22.45 -16.30
N ASN A 78 0.32 22.38 -15.66
CA ASN A 78 1.56 22.94 -16.20
C ASN A 78 2.01 22.22 -17.47
N LEU A 79 1.88 20.89 -17.51
CA LEU A 79 2.19 20.11 -18.70
C LEU A 79 1.25 20.46 -19.86
N VAL A 80 -0.05 20.58 -19.59
CA VAL A 80 -1.07 20.95 -20.58
C VAL A 80 -0.83 22.36 -21.12
N LEU A 81 -0.56 23.34 -20.25
CA LEU A 81 -0.23 24.71 -20.65
C LEU A 81 1.04 24.76 -21.52
N ASN A 82 2.07 24.01 -21.14
CA ASN A 82 3.32 23.93 -21.92
C ASN A 82 3.10 23.30 -23.30
N GLU A 83 2.28 22.25 -23.42
CA GLU A 83 1.98 21.65 -24.72
C GLU A 83 1.09 22.57 -25.59
N LEU A 84 0.10 23.24 -24.99
CA LEU A 84 -0.76 24.20 -25.69
C LEU A 84 0.05 25.41 -26.21
N ALA A 85 0.98 25.92 -25.42
CA ALA A 85 1.89 27.01 -25.82
C ALA A 85 2.81 26.65 -27.01
N LYS A 86 3.05 25.36 -27.28
CA LYS A 86 3.80 24.95 -28.48
C LYS A 86 2.99 25.12 -29.76
N SER A 87 1.66 24.98 -29.67
CA SER A 87 0.74 25.06 -30.81
C SER A 87 0.12 26.44 -31.00
N ASP A 88 0.00 27.22 -29.93
CA ASP A 88 -0.64 28.53 -29.91
C ASP A 88 0.29 29.55 -29.25
N SER A 89 0.74 30.52 -30.04
CA SER A 89 1.65 31.58 -29.59
C SER A 89 0.99 32.63 -28.69
N GLU A 90 -0.34 32.63 -28.56
CA GLU A 90 -1.05 33.52 -27.63
C GLU A 90 -1.04 32.98 -26.20
N ILE A 91 -0.72 31.70 -26.00
CA ILE A 91 -0.67 31.07 -24.68
C ILE A 91 0.72 31.28 -24.09
N ASP A 92 0.80 32.15 -23.08
CA ASP A 92 1.99 32.29 -22.24
C ASP A 92 2.03 31.13 -21.21
N PRO A 93 3.02 30.22 -21.27
CA PRO A 93 3.17 29.13 -20.32
C PRO A 93 3.63 29.60 -18.92
N ASN A 94 4.08 30.85 -18.78
CA ASN A 94 4.47 31.43 -17.50
C ASN A 94 3.94 32.87 -17.38
N PRO A 95 2.61 33.04 -17.28
CA PRO A 95 1.99 34.35 -17.23
C PRO A 95 2.46 35.08 -15.98
N GLN A 96 3.21 36.17 -16.18
CA GLN A 96 3.54 37.07 -15.08
C GLN A 96 2.28 37.89 -14.78
N PHE A 97 1.60 37.56 -13.68
CA PHE A 97 0.52 38.37 -13.14
C PHE A 97 1.11 39.34 -12.11
N PRO A 98 1.48 40.58 -12.49
CA PRO A 98 1.90 41.56 -11.51
C PRO A 98 0.75 41.78 -10.52
N ILE A 99 1.02 41.56 -9.23
CA ILE A 99 0.05 41.77 -8.16
C ILE A 99 -0.24 43.27 -8.08
N SER A 100 -1.40 43.68 -8.57
CA SER A 100 -1.83 45.08 -8.49
C SER A 100 -2.39 45.40 -7.10
N ASP A 101 -2.39 46.68 -6.75
CA ASP A 101 -3.04 47.15 -5.51
C ASP A 101 -4.54 46.87 -5.49
N ASP A 102 -5.16 46.78 -6.66
CA ASP A 102 -6.57 46.40 -6.80
C ASP A 102 -6.81 44.94 -6.40
N MET A 103 -5.90 44.02 -6.77
CA MET A 103 -5.98 42.61 -6.35
C MET A 103 -5.85 42.47 -4.83
N VAL A 104 -4.92 43.22 -4.22
CA VAL A 104 -4.74 43.23 -2.77
C VAL A 104 -5.98 43.78 -2.07
N THR A 105 -6.55 44.87 -2.61
CA THR A 105 -7.78 45.48 -2.08
C THR A 105 -8.98 44.56 -2.22
N LEU A 106 -9.09 43.85 -3.35
CA LEU A 106 -10.14 42.88 -3.60
C LEU A 106 -10.04 41.70 -2.63
N PHE A 107 -8.84 41.14 -2.47
CA PHE A 107 -8.58 40.06 -1.52
C PHE A 107 -8.92 40.46 -0.09
N TYR A 108 -8.53 41.67 0.34
CA TYR A 108 -8.84 42.22 1.65
C TYR A 108 -10.35 42.28 1.93
N LYS A 109 -11.12 42.79 0.96
CA LYS A 109 -12.59 42.88 1.07
C LYS A 109 -13.29 41.52 0.99
N GLN A 110 -12.88 40.66 0.07
CA GLN A 110 -13.49 39.34 -0.13
C GLN A 110 -13.32 38.43 1.09
N ASN A 111 -12.15 38.49 1.73
CA ASN A 111 -11.85 37.68 2.91
C ASN A 111 -12.28 38.35 4.22
N ARG A 112 -12.96 39.50 4.14
CA ARG A 112 -13.49 40.26 5.29
C ARG A 112 -12.41 40.52 6.35
N LEU A 113 -11.24 40.98 5.89
CA LEU A 113 -10.07 41.19 6.74
C LEU A 113 -10.16 42.50 7.55
N GLU A 114 -11.27 43.25 7.45
CA GLU A 114 -11.49 44.50 8.19
C GLU A 114 -11.43 44.29 9.71
N ASN A 115 -11.83 43.10 10.18
CA ASN A 115 -11.78 42.75 11.60
C ASN A 115 -10.37 42.34 12.08
N ARG A 116 -9.42 42.14 11.17
CA ARG A 116 -8.07 41.64 11.47
C ARG A 116 -6.98 42.72 11.41
N GLY A 117 -7.29 43.89 10.85
CA GLY A 117 -6.35 45.01 10.75
C GLY A 117 -6.70 45.95 9.59
N SER A 118 -6.00 47.08 9.53
CA SER A 118 -6.12 47.98 8.38
C SER A 118 -5.57 47.32 7.12
N ILE A 119 -6.07 47.72 5.96
CA ILE A 119 -5.53 47.28 4.67
C ILE A 119 -4.03 47.60 4.55
N ASP A 120 -3.56 48.71 5.11
CA ASP A 120 -2.15 49.09 5.04
C ASP A 120 -1.25 48.13 5.84
N ASP A 121 -1.73 47.62 6.96
CA ASP A 121 -0.99 46.66 7.81
C ASP A 121 -0.94 45.27 7.18
N LEU A 122 -2.03 44.87 6.50
CA LEU A 122 -2.15 43.55 5.88
C LEU A 122 -1.66 43.50 4.43
N ARG A 123 -1.50 44.65 3.77
CA ARG A 123 -1.01 44.76 2.38
C ARG A 123 0.25 43.93 2.10
N PRO A 124 1.34 44.01 2.90
CA PRO A 124 2.53 43.20 2.63
C PRO A 124 2.26 41.70 2.72
N GLN A 125 1.49 41.26 3.73
CA GLN A 125 1.16 39.84 3.91
C GLN A 125 0.25 39.30 2.78
N ILE A 126 -0.70 40.11 2.32
CA ILE A 126 -1.57 39.76 1.20
C ILE A 126 -0.77 39.67 -0.10
N ARG A 127 0.19 40.59 -0.33
CA ARG A 127 1.08 40.52 -1.49
C ARG A 127 1.93 39.26 -1.48
N ASP A 128 2.51 38.90 -0.34
CA ASP A 128 3.32 37.67 -0.22
C ASP A 128 2.48 36.40 -0.44
N TYR A 129 1.19 36.42 -0.08
CA TYR A 129 0.29 35.29 -0.31
C TYR A 129 -0.18 35.15 -1.76
N LEU A 130 -0.30 36.28 -2.47
CA LEU A 130 -0.73 36.32 -3.88
C LEU A 130 0.43 36.10 -4.87
N ALA A 131 1.67 36.12 -4.39
CA ALA A 131 2.89 35.89 -5.17
C ALA A 131 3.20 34.41 -5.33
#